data_AF-A0A965B9G4-F1
#
_entry.id   AF-A0A965B9G4-F1
#
_cell.length_a   1.000
_cell.length_b   1.000
_cell.length_c   1.000
_cell.angle_alpha   90.00
_cell.angle_beta   90.00
_cell.angle_gamma   90.00
#
_symmetry.space_group_name_H-M   'P 1'
#
loop_
_entity.id
_entity.type
_entity.pdbx_description
1 polymer ?
#
loop_
_entity_poly.entity_id
_entity_poly.type
_entity_poly.pdbx_seq_one_letter_code
_entity_poly.pdbx_strand_id
1 'polypeptide(L)'
;MTNPLRFATIPELRARLDSGETTPGELARLAIDGLETIGRDLNAVATTLPIRAQSDLTRLTRRRSRSSALTGIPWGAKDLISVKGAPTTWGAPPYRDRIFDTDATIVTRLAAAGAPLVAKLSTIELAGGWGYRYPNASLQGATRTPWNINHWAGGSSSGSAAAVAAGLVPFAIGSETSGSIVTPAAFCGVSAIRPTVGLVSRHGVMPLSWTLDKLGPFARTARDAWTVLRAIEGYDPADDSTRSRKQRRLAELPSADQLKYLRIGFAEADFDEYTVPPAREAFATALRDLRRLGATWVQASLPADIPYGAIISTIGASEAASAHGELIESYQFQFLVDAKQKASLLAGREIPAHVYLDAQRARRQVIRAFETIFESCDVIVSVARADGAPPHDAPLDMFTSDPGSEGPAQPTNRAIFDFNMAFDKYLLKPVAEGYRWSLPDDTRAVIRRVLTNLRAPITFGNDVLQGNMGRAMETLMRMTVNTIMGMGGMFDVAGQYGLQRHEEDFGQTLAVWGFDEGPYIMLPIFGPSNVRDAIGLGVDSVADPLGWFIGT
;
A
#
# COMPACT_ATOMS: atom_id res chain seq x y z
N MET A 1 -1.83 -13.24 -33.14
CA MET A 1 -1.89 -12.06 -32.25
C MET A 1 -2.33 -10.77 -32.98
N THR A 2 -3.12 -10.83 -34.05
CA THR A 2 -3.45 -9.64 -34.86
C THR A 2 -4.96 -9.40 -34.96
N ASN A 3 -5.69 -9.49 -33.85
CA ASN A 3 -7.06 -8.98 -33.84
C ASN A 3 -7.00 -7.45 -33.69
N PRO A 4 -7.40 -6.66 -34.71
CA PRO A 4 -7.29 -5.21 -34.69
C PRO A 4 -8.06 -4.55 -33.54
N LEU A 5 -9.06 -5.24 -32.97
CA LEU A 5 -9.86 -4.74 -31.85
C LEU A 5 -9.07 -4.68 -30.53
N ARG A 6 -8.05 -5.53 -30.33
CA ARG A 6 -7.32 -5.61 -29.05
C ARG A 6 -6.55 -4.33 -28.72
N PHE A 7 -6.02 -3.68 -29.75
CA PHE A 7 -5.18 -2.48 -29.62
C PHE A 7 -5.88 -1.17 -30.02
N ALA A 8 -7.10 -1.25 -30.57
CA ALA A 8 -7.90 -0.07 -30.93
C ALA A 8 -8.20 0.83 -29.71
N THR A 9 -7.98 2.12 -29.83
CA THR A 9 -8.31 3.14 -28.81
C THR A 9 -9.80 3.16 -28.48
N ILE A 10 -10.19 3.81 -27.38
CA ILE A 10 -11.61 3.91 -27.01
C ILE A 10 -12.44 4.53 -28.15
N PRO A 11 -12.04 5.65 -28.79
CA PRO A 11 -12.77 6.20 -29.93
C PRO A 11 -12.88 5.25 -31.13
N GLU A 12 -11.84 4.49 -31.45
CA GLU A 12 -11.86 3.53 -32.56
C GLU A 12 -12.81 2.36 -32.27
N LEU A 13 -12.78 1.81 -31.05
CA LEU A 13 -13.74 0.79 -30.62
C LEU A 13 -15.17 1.32 -30.64
N ARG A 14 -15.33 2.60 -30.29
CA ARG A 14 -16.62 3.28 -30.28
C ARG A 14 -17.20 3.36 -31.70
N ALA A 15 -16.40 3.82 -32.66
CA ALA A 15 -16.78 3.88 -34.07
C ALA A 15 -17.16 2.50 -34.63
N ARG A 16 -16.43 1.43 -34.28
CA ARG A 16 -16.71 0.06 -34.74
C ARG A 16 -17.99 -0.54 -34.15
N LEU A 17 -18.31 -0.19 -32.91
CA LEU A 17 -19.56 -0.59 -32.29
C LEU A 17 -20.74 0.21 -32.84
N ASP A 18 -20.55 1.48 -33.16
CA ASP A 18 -21.59 2.34 -33.73
C ASP A 18 -21.88 1.98 -35.21
N SER A 19 -20.88 1.49 -35.96
CA SER A 19 -21.06 0.96 -37.31
C SER A 19 -21.62 -0.46 -37.36
N GLY A 20 -21.65 -1.18 -36.23
CA GLY A 20 -22.05 -2.58 -36.15
C GLY A 20 -20.99 -3.57 -36.63
N GLU A 21 -19.74 -3.14 -36.84
CA GLU A 21 -18.61 -4.03 -37.18
C GLU A 21 -18.31 -5.03 -36.05
N THR A 22 -18.59 -4.64 -34.81
CA THR A 22 -18.57 -5.54 -33.64
C THR A 22 -19.70 -5.19 -32.69
N THR A 23 -19.91 -6.01 -31.67
CA THR A 23 -20.90 -5.82 -30.61
C THR A 23 -20.25 -5.73 -29.22
N PRO A 24 -20.92 -5.11 -28.22
CA PRO A 24 -20.39 -5.08 -26.85
C PRO A 24 -20.13 -6.47 -26.26
N GLY A 25 -20.96 -7.46 -26.62
CA GLY A 25 -20.79 -8.85 -26.21
C GLY A 25 -19.55 -9.51 -26.84
N GLU A 26 -19.28 -9.25 -28.11
CA GLU A 26 -18.07 -9.75 -28.78
C GLU A 26 -16.80 -9.12 -28.19
N LEU A 27 -16.79 -7.82 -27.90
CA LEU A 27 -15.65 -7.18 -27.24
C LEU A 27 -15.42 -7.72 -25.83
N ALA A 28 -16.49 -7.89 -25.04
CA ALA A 28 -16.38 -8.45 -23.70
C ALA A 28 -15.84 -9.89 -23.75
N ARG A 29 -16.33 -10.72 -24.66
CA ARG A 29 -15.83 -12.09 -24.87
C ARG A 29 -14.38 -12.09 -25.33
N LEU A 30 -14.01 -11.24 -26.29
CA LEU A 30 -12.63 -11.13 -26.78
C LEU A 30 -11.66 -10.74 -25.65
N ALA A 31 -12.08 -9.83 -24.76
CA ALA A 31 -11.32 -9.44 -23.58
C ALA A 31 -11.16 -10.59 -22.60
N ILE A 32 -12.26 -11.28 -22.24
CA ILE A 32 -12.23 -12.43 -21.33
C ILE A 32 -11.36 -13.56 -21.87
N ASP A 33 -11.50 -13.91 -23.15
CA ASP A 33 -10.69 -14.95 -23.80
C ASP A 33 -9.19 -14.57 -23.78
N GLY A 34 -8.87 -13.29 -23.99
CA GLY A 34 -7.51 -12.77 -23.89
C GLY A 34 -6.95 -12.82 -22.46
N LEU A 35 -7.79 -12.53 -21.47
CA LEU A 35 -7.43 -12.57 -20.06
C LEU A 35 -7.20 -14.00 -19.58
N GLU A 36 -8.04 -14.97 -19.98
CA GLU A 36 -7.87 -16.39 -19.60
C GLU A 36 -6.70 -17.09 -20.31
N THR A 37 -6.17 -16.51 -21.39
CA THR A 37 -5.00 -17.03 -22.10
C THR A 37 -3.76 -16.21 -21.74
N ILE A 38 -3.50 -15.15 -22.50
CA ILE A 38 -2.33 -14.28 -22.35
C ILE A 38 -2.29 -13.65 -20.96
N GLY A 39 -3.44 -13.24 -20.41
CA GLY A 39 -3.49 -12.63 -19.08
C GLY A 39 -3.05 -13.57 -17.95
N ARG A 40 -3.40 -14.86 -18.05
CA ARG A 40 -2.96 -15.90 -17.10
C ARG A 40 -1.47 -16.18 -17.27
N ASP A 41 -0.96 -16.27 -18.50
CA ASP A 41 0.48 -16.47 -18.78
C ASP A 41 1.36 -15.32 -18.23
N LEU A 42 0.80 -14.11 -18.17
CA LEU A 42 1.44 -12.93 -17.58
C LEU A 42 1.22 -12.79 -16.07
N ASN A 43 0.46 -13.67 -15.41
CA ASN A 43 0.01 -13.50 -14.02
C ASN A 43 -0.73 -12.16 -13.78
N ALA A 44 -1.45 -11.65 -14.78
CA ALA A 44 -2.14 -10.35 -14.74
C ALA A 44 -3.57 -10.43 -14.18
N VAL A 45 -4.12 -11.64 -14.03
CA VAL A 45 -5.54 -11.87 -13.75
C VAL A 45 -5.73 -12.52 -12.39
N ALA A 46 -6.51 -11.85 -11.52
CA ALA A 46 -6.97 -12.47 -10.28
C ALA A 46 -8.22 -13.34 -10.55
N THR A 47 -9.22 -12.80 -11.25
CA THR A 47 -10.47 -13.53 -11.56
C THR A 47 -11.16 -12.90 -12.77
N THR A 48 -11.59 -13.67 -13.76
CA THR A 48 -12.48 -13.17 -14.83
C THR A 48 -13.94 -13.19 -14.40
N LEU A 49 -14.75 -12.33 -15.01
CA LEU A 49 -16.11 -12.05 -14.55
C LEU A 49 -17.15 -12.15 -15.69
N PRO A 50 -17.27 -13.28 -16.40
CA PRO A 50 -18.21 -13.43 -17.52
C PRO A 50 -19.67 -13.18 -17.12
N ILE A 51 -20.09 -13.66 -15.93
CA ILE A 51 -21.45 -13.46 -15.42
C ILE A 51 -21.72 -11.98 -15.14
N ARG A 52 -20.76 -11.27 -14.54
CA ARG A 52 -20.85 -9.82 -14.30
C ARG A 52 -20.95 -9.05 -15.62
N ALA A 53 -20.06 -9.34 -16.57
CA ALA A 53 -20.05 -8.69 -17.87
C ALA A 53 -21.41 -8.87 -18.57
N GLN A 54 -21.96 -10.09 -18.57
CA GLN A 54 -23.28 -10.36 -19.15
C GLN A 54 -24.41 -9.58 -18.43
N SER A 55 -24.34 -9.45 -17.10
CA SER A 55 -25.30 -8.64 -16.33
C SER A 55 -25.23 -7.17 -16.72
N ASP A 56 -24.02 -6.60 -16.83
CA ASP A 56 -23.81 -5.21 -17.22
C ASP A 56 -24.31 -4.97 -18.67
N LEU A 57 -24.01 -5.89 -19.60
CA LEU A 57 -24.50 -5.84 -20.98
C LEU A 57 -26.04 -5.94 -21.07
N THR A 58 -26.68 -6.74 -20.23
CA THR A 58 -28.15 -6.83 -20.19
C THR A 58 -28.77 -5.52 -19.68
N ARG A 59 -28.10 -4.81 -18.77
CA ARG A 59 -28.55 -3.47 -18.33
C ARG A 59 -28.42 -2.43 -19.43
N LEU A 60 -27.38 -2.53 -20.26
CA LEU A 60 -27.16 -1.65 -21.41
C LEU A 60 -28.27 -1.71 -22.44
N THR A 61 -28.86 -2.88 -22.69
CA THR A 61 -29.95 -3.06 -23.67
C THR A 61 -31.30 -2.61 -23.12
N ARG A 62 -31.54 -2.83 -21.81
CA ARG A 62 -32.82 -2.49 -21.15
C ARG A 62 -32.99 -1.00 -20.90
N ARG A 63 -31.92 -0.33 -20.47
CA ARG A 63 -31.90 1.12 -20.42
C ARG A 63 -31.65 1.57 -21.86
N ARG A 64 -32.45 2.47 -22.42
CA ARG A 64 -31.98 3.36 -23.52
C ARG A 64 -30.89 4.25 -22.93
N SER A 65 -29.79 3.64 -22.50
CA SER A 65 -28.74 4.28 -21.74
C SER A 65 -28.20 5.40 -22.60
N ARG A 66 -28.01 6.56 -21.98
CA ARG A 66 -27.50 7.72 -22.68
C ARG A 66 -26.09 7.34 -23.14
N SER A 67 -25.91 7.20 -24.46
CA SER A 67 -24.65 6.76 -25.05
C SER A 67 -23.51 7.63 -24.52
N SER A 68 -22.47 6.97 -24.02
CA SER A 68 -21.23 7.59 -23.56
C SER A 68 -20.06 7.00 -24.35
N ALA A 69 -18.90 7.64 -24.27
CA ALA A 69 -17.68 7.12 -24.88
C ALA A 69 -17.32 5.69 -24.41
N LEU A 70 -17.80 5.27 -23.22
CA LEU A 70 -17.49 3.98 -22.61
C LEU A 70 -18.59 2.93 -22.80
N THR A 71 -19.71 3.25 -23.44
CA THR A 71 -20.84 2.33 -23.57
C THR A 71 -20.45 1.06 -24.34
N GLY A 72 -20.40 -0.10 -23.70
CA GLY A 72 -19.99 -1.37 -24.30
C GLY A 72 -18.47 -1.59 -24.39
N ILE A 73 -17.65 -0.70 -23.82
CA ILE A 73 -16.20 -0.85 -23.76
C ILE A 73 -15.81 -1.67 -22.51
N PRO A 74 -15.23 -2.87 -22.65
CA PRO A 74 -14.90 -3.71 -21.49
C PRO A 74 -13.73 -3.14 -20.68
N TRP A 75 -13.68 -3.45 -19.38
CA TRP A 75 -12.61 -2.98 -18.51
C TRP A 75 -12.28 -3.95 -17.37
N GLY A 76 -11.10 -3.78 -16.78
CA GLY A 76 -10.63 -4.56 -15.63
C GLY A 76 -10.43 -3.73 -14.37
N ALA A 77 -10.76 -4.29 -13.21
CA ALA A 77 -10.60 -3.66 -11.91
C ALA A 77 -9.43 -4.29 -11.15
N LYS A 78 -8.48 -3.52 -10.63
CA LYS A 78 -7.47 -4.05 -9.69
C LYS A 78 -8.14 -4.78 -8.53
N ASP A 79 -7.56 -5.89 -8.07
CA ASP A 79 -8.18 -6.79 -7.08
C ASP A 79 -8.18 -6.28 -5.63
N LEU A 80 -8.38 -4.99 -5.47
CA LEU A 80 -8.69 -4.30 -4.22
C LEU A 80 -9.97 -3.47 -4.29
N ILE A 81 -10.59 -3.42 -5.47
CA ILE A 81 -11.88 -2.79 -5.73
C ILE A 81 -12.97 -3.83 -5.47
N SER A 82 -13.87 -3.56 -4.54
CA SER A 82 -14.98 -4.46 -4.23
C SER A 82 -15.97 -4.52 -5.38
N VAL A 83 -16.34 -5.76 -5.72
CA VAL A 83 -17.32 -6.08 -6.75
C VAL A 83 -18.29 -7.07 -6.13
N LYS A 84 -19.57 -6.71 -6.14
CA LYS A 84 -20.63 -7.50 -5.51
C LYS A 84 -20.63 -8.93 -6.03
N GLY A 85 -20.53 -9.89 -5.11
CA GLY A 85 -20.61 -11.32 -5.42
C GLY A 85 -19.40 -11.90 -6.16
N ALA A 86 -18.33 -11.12 -6.33
CA ALA A 86 -17.07 -11.60 -6.89
C ALA A 86 -15.96 -11.60 -5.83
N PRO A 87 -14.99 -12.54 -5.90
CA PRO A 87 -13.81 -12.51 -5.06
C PRO A 87 -13.09 -11.15 -5.14
N THR A 88 -12.68 -10.65 -3.98
CA THR A 88 -11.85 -9.44 -3.86
C THR A 88 -10.77 -9.72 -2.83
N THR A 89 -9.62 -10.20 -3.30
CA THR A 89 -8.62 -10.87 -2.45
C THR A 89 -7.55 -9.94 -1.91
N TRP A 90 -7.51 -8.70 -2.40
CA TRP A 90 -6.43 -7.74 -2.13
C TRP A 90 -5.05 -8.28 -2.51
N GLY A 91 -5.01 -9.25 -3.43
CA GLY A 91 -3.79 -9.96 -3.83
C GLY A 91 -3.15 -10.77 -2.69
N ALA A 92 -3.83 -10.99 -1.57
CA ALA A 92 -3.25 -11.55 -0.35
C ALA A 92 -3.83 -12.94 -0.03
N PRO A 93 -3.00 -13.95 0.28
CA PRO A 93 -3.48 -15.29 0.65
C PRO A 93 -4.52 -15.33 1.78
N PRO A 94 -4.41 -14.53 2.86
CA PRO A 94 -5.42 -14.46 3.92
C PRO A 94 -6.86 -14.14 3.46
N TYR A 95 -7.00 -13.50 2.31
CA TYR A 95 -8.28 -13.01 1.81
C TYR A 95 -8.70 -13.65 0.49
N ARG A 96 -8.10 -14.78 0.11
CA ARG A 96 -8.34 -15.45 -1.19
C ARG A 96 -9.82 -15.74 -1.49
N ASP A 97 -10.62 -16.00 -0.46
CA ASP A 97 -12.04 -16.36 -0.56
C ASP A 97 -12.98 -15.21 -0.14
N ARG A 98 -12.45 -14.00 0.10
CA ARG A 98 -13.28 -12.86 0.54
C ARG A 98 -14.18 -12.36 -0.60
N ILE A 99 -15.46 -12.23 -0.30
CA ILE A 99 -16.50 -11.71 -1.19
C ILE A 99 -17.24 -10.58 -0.48
N PHE A 100 -17.50 -9.49 -1.19
CA PHE A 100 -18.31 -8.37 -0.71
C PHE A 100 -19.72 -8.41 -1.30
N ASP A 101 -20.68 -7.85 -0.59
CA ASP A 101 -22.09 -7.75 -0.97
C ASP A 101 -22.44 -6.44 -1.72
N THR A 102 -21.44 -5.56 -1.86
CA THR A 102 -21.55 -4.22 -2.43
C THR A 102 -20.52 -3.97 -3.53
N ASP A 103 -20.91 -3.19 -4.53
CA ASP A 103 -20.01 -2.66 -5.54
C ASP A 103 -19.33 -1.38 -5.00
N ALA A 104 -18.04 -1.20 -5.30
CA ALA A 104 -17.37 0.07 -5.11
C ALA A 104 -18.03 1.20 -5.93
N THR A 105 -17.88 2.44 -5.49
CA THR A 105 -18.50 3.58 -6.21
C THR A 105 -18.04 3.67 -7.66
N ILE A 106 -16.75 3.42 -7.92
CA ILE A 106 -16.21 3.45 -9.29
C ILE A 106 -16.80 2.35 -10.19
N VAL A 107 -17.12 1.17 -9.64
CA VAL A 107 -17.77 0.07 -10.36
C VAL A 107 -19.18 0.49 -10.76
N THR A 108 -19.90 1.14 -9.84
CA THR A 108 -21.24 1.69 -10.09
C THR A 108 -21.22 2.80 -11.15
N ARG A 109 -20.24 3.72 -11.09
CA ARG A 109 -20.07 4.80 -12.07
C ARG A 109 -19.77 4.28 -13.47
N LEU A 110 -18.86 3.31 -13.60
CA LEU A 110 -18.52 2.71 -14.89
C LEU A 110 -19.66 1.87 -15.46
N ALA A 111 -20.40 1.13 -14.62
CA ALA A 111 -21.62 0.44 -15.05
C ALA A 111 -22.69 1.44 -15.53
N ALA A 112 -22.82 2.61 -14.90
CA ALA A 112 -23.73 3.67 -15.33
C ALA A 112 -23.29 4.35 -16.65
N ALA A 113 -21.97 4.49 -16.88
CA ALA A 113 -21.41 4.91 -18.17
C ALA A 113 -21.56 3.82 -19.26
N GLY A 114 -21.92 2.60 -18.85
CA GLY A 114 -22.18 1.49 -19.74
C GLY A 114 -20.97 0.63 -20.04
N ALA A 115 -19.90 0.71 -19.25
CA ALA A 115 -18.70 -0.11 -19.44
C ALA A 115 -18.86 -1.48 -18.73
N PRO A 116 -18.92 -2.62 -19.45
CA PRO A 116 -19.01 -3.94 -18.83
C PRO A 116 -17.70 -4.30 -18.11
N LEU A 117 -17.80 -4.69 -16.84
CA LEU A 117 -16.64 -5.17 -16.06
C LEU A 117 -16.35 -6.63 -16.40
N VAL A 118 -15.14 -6.93 -16.88
CA VAL A 118 -14.77 -8.27 -17.37
C VAL A 118 -13.80 -9.04 -16.46
N ALA A 119 -13.08 -8.38 -15.56
CA ALA A 119 -12.14 -9.06 -14.66
C ALA A 119 -11.72 -8.25 -13.43
N LYS A 120 -11.29 -8.98 -12.39
CA LYS A 120 -10.37 -8.53 -11.34
C LYS A 120 -8.93 -8.80 -11.79
N LEU A 121 -8.07 -7.79 -11.73
CA LEU A 121 -6.68 -7.84 -12.18
C LEU A 121 -5.73 -7.91 -10.98
N SER A 122 -4.65 -8.68 -11.11
CA SER A 122 -3.72 -8.96 -10.02
C SER A 122 -3.06 -7.69 -9.46
N THR A 123 -2.66 -7.78 -8.19
CA THR A 123 -2.00 -6.72 -7.44
C THR A 123 -0.95 -7.33 -6.53
N ILE A 124 0.08 -6.57 -6.19
CA ILE A 124 0.89 -6.87 -5.00
C ILE A 124 -0.04 -6.91 -3.78
N GLU A 125 0.16 -7.90 -2.91
CA GLU A 125 -0.66 -8.16 -1.76
C GLU A 125 -0.75 -6.92 -0.86
N LEU A 126 -1.97 -6.57 -0.42
CA LEU A 126 -2.27 -5.37 0.36
C LEU A 126 -1.73 -4.08 -0.27
N ALA A 127 -1.72 -4.02 -1.60
CA ALA A 127 -1.14 -2.93 -2.38
C ALA A 127 0.32 -2.60 -2.01
N GLY A 128 1.04 -3.56 -1.42
CA GLY A 128 2.42 -3.44 -0.98
C GLY A 128 2.59 -3.31 0.53
N GLY A 129 1.56 -3.04 1.34
CA GLY A 129 1.70 -3.01 2.81
C GLY A 129 2.82 -2.07 3.31
N TRP A 130 3.11 -1.03 2.53
CA TRP A 130 4.22 -0.09 2.74
C TRP A 130 5.65 -0.68 2.69
N GLY A 131 5.82 -1.87 2.14
CA GLY A 131 7.13 -2.44 1.85
C GLY A 131 7.01 -3.85 1.31
N TYR A 132 7.78 -4.21 0.29
CA TYR A 132 7.92 -5.60 -0.17
C TYR A 132 9.27 -5.75 -0.85
N ARG A 133 9.84 -6.95 -0.78
CA ARG A 133 11.15 -7.21 -1.35
C ARG A 133 11.06 -7.81 -2.74
N TYR A 134 10.08 -8.66 -3.00
CA TYR A 134 10.02 -9.41 -4.25
C TYR A 134 8.80 -9.05 -5.12
N PRO A 135 8.94 -9.06 -6.46
CA PRO A 135 7.83 -8.88 -7.39
C PRO A 135 6.69 -9.89 -7.24
N ASN A 136 6.98 -11.07 -6.67
CA ASN A 136 6.01 -12.15 -6.46
C ASN A 136 5.25 -12.04 -5.13
N ALA A 137 5.36 -10.92 -4.41
CA ALA A 137 4.57 -10.58 -3.21
C ALA A 137 3.07 -10.41 -3.55
N SER A 138 2.44 -11.47 -4.06
CA SER A 138 1.11 -11.46 -4.67
C SER A 138 0.58 -12.89 -4.71
N LEU A 139 -0.73 -13.04 -4.53
CA LEU A 139 -1.43 -14.31 -4.66
C LEU A 139 -1.28 -14.96 -6.04
N GLN A 140 -1.09 -14.16 -7.09
CA GLN A 140 -0.87 -14.65 -8.47
C GLN A 140 0.61 -14.84 -8.82
N GLY A 141 1.53 -14.55 -7.89
CA GLY A 141 2.96 -14.46 -8.18
C GLY A 141 3.32 -13.19 -8.96
N ALA A 142 4.54 -13.16 -9.51
CA ALA A 142 5.05 -11.98 -10.20
C ALA A 142 4.34 -11.77 -11.54
N THR A 143 3.62 -10.65 -11.68
CA THR A 143 3.03 -10.24 -12.96
C THR A 143 4.13 -9.79 -13.92
N ARG A 144 4.09 -10.30 -15.14
CA ARG A 144 5.11 -10.10 -16.16
C ARG A 144 4.72 -8.96 -17.08
N THR A 145 5.69 -8.12 -17.47
CA THR A 145 5.44 -7.10 -18.48
C THR A 145 5.37 -7.74 -19.87
N PRO A 146 4.38 -7.40 -20.73
CA PRO A 146 4.28 -7.98 -22.07
C PRO A 146 5.43 -7.59 -23.01
N TRP A 147 6.20 -6.54 -22.66
CA TRP A 147 7.40 -6.15 -23.41
C TRP A 147 8.58 -7.11 -23.23
N ASN A 148 8.64 -7.78 -22.08
CA ASN A 148 9.63 -8.81 -21.77
C ASN A 148 9.14 -9.68 -20.62
N ILE A 149 8.75 -10.92 -20.92
CA ILE A 149 8.12 -11.82 -19.95
C ILE A 149 9.04 -12.23 -18.79
N ASN A 150 10.35 -12.01 -18.89
CA ASN A 150 11.30 -12.24 -17.79
C ASN A 150 11.40 -11.05 -16.82
N HIS A 151 10.66 -9.96 -17.09
CA HIS A 151 10.68 -8.74 -16.29
C HIS A 151 9.32 -8.46 -15.66
N TRP A 152 9.35 -7.73 -14.54
CA TRP A 152 8.18 -7.42 -13.76
C TRP A 152 7.35 -6.28 -14.38
N ALA A 153 6.02 -6.39 -14.28
CA ALA A 153 5.08 -5.35 -14.71
C ALA A 153 5.05 -4.11 -13.83
N GLY A 154 5.76 -4.09 -12.69
CA GLY A 154 5.68 -3.01 -11.70
C GLY A 154 4.49 -3.16 -10.77
N GLY A 155 4.54 -2.51 -9.61
CA GLY A 155 3.55 -2.69 -8.55
C GLY A 155 3.13 -1.40 -7.85
N SER A 156 2.04 -1.40 -7.10
CA SER A 156 1.21 -2.58 -6.84
C SER A 156 0.13 -2.90 -7.89
N SER A 157 -0.18 -2.01 -8.84
CA SER A 157 -1.24 -2.25 -9.85
C SER A 157 -0.77 -3.08 -11.06
N SER A 158 -0.07 -4.18 -10.80
CA SER A 158 0.68 -4.96 -11.80
C SER A 158 -0.21 -5.50 -12.93
N GLY A 159 -1.29 -6.20 -12.59
CA GLY A 159 -2.21 -6.75 -13.59
C GLY A 159 -2.94 -5.67 -14.39
N SER A 160 -3.19 -4.49 -13.80
CA SER A 160 -3.86 -3.38 -14.48
C SER A 160 -3.06 -2.85 -15.66
N ALA A 161 -1.76 -2.59 -15.46
CA ALA A 161 -0.91 -2.11 -16.54
C ALA A 161 -0.61 -3.21 -17.57
N ALA A 162 -0.30 -4.43 -17.11
CA ALA A 162 0.02 -5.56 -18.00
C ALA A 162 -1.16 -5.91 -18.91
N ALA A 163 -2.40 -5.95 -18.39
CA ALA A 163 -3.58 -6.28 -19.19
C ALA A 163 -3.89 -5.21 -20.26
N VAL A 164 -3.68 -3.93 -19.94
CA VAL A 164 -3.84 -2.83 -20.92
C VAL A 164 -2.75 -2.88 -21.99
N ALA A 165 -1.48 -3.06 -21.56
CA ALA A 165 -0.33 -3.13 -22.45
C ALA A 165 -0.40 -4.31 -23.43
N ALA A 166 -0.88 -5.46 -22.96
CA ALA A 166 -1.07 -6.66 -23.79
C ALA A 166 -2.35 -6.62 -24.66
N GLY A 167 -3.12 -5.53 -24.64
CA GLY A 167 -4.35 -5.38 -25.43
C GLY A 167 -5.47 -6.33 -24.99
N LEU A 168 -5.52 -6.71 -23.71
CA LEU A 168 -6.53 -7.62 -23.16
C LEU A 168 -7.77 -6.86 -22.70
N VAL A 169 -7.58 -5.63 -22.23
CA VAL A 169 -8.65 -4.65 -22.00
C VAL A 169 -8.25 -3.28 -22.56
N PRO A 170 -9.18 -2.48 -23.09
CA PRO A 170 -8.92 -1.10 -23.51
C PRO A 170 -8.45 -0.19 -22.37
N PHE A 171 -9.00 -0.40 -21.17
CA PHE A 171 -8.60 0.32 -19.97
C PHE A 171 -8.80 -0.52 -18.71
N ALA A 172 -8.10 -0.12 -17.64
CA ALA A 172 -8.25 -0.71 -16.31
C ALA A 172 -8.22 0.39 -15.24
N ILE A 173 -8.76 0.11 -14.06
CA ILE A 173 -8.62 0.98 -12.89
C ILE A 173 -7.66 0.33 -11.89
N GLY A 174 -6.62 1.05 -11.49
CA GLY A 174 -5.75 0.69 -10.38
C GLY A 174 -5.77 1.71 -9.26
N SER A 175 -4.85 1.56 -8.32
CA SER A 175 -4.74 2.45 -7.16
C SER A 175 -3.29 2.87 -6.91
N GLU A 176 -3.14 4.07 -6.37
CA GLU A 176 -1.87 4.59 -5.93
C GLU A 176 -1.91 5.27 -4.57
N THR A 177 -1.09 4.74 -3.67
CA THR A 177 -0.66 5.40 -2.44
C THR A 177 0.63 6.17 -2.71
N SER A 178 1.68 5.43 -3.11
CA SER A 178 2.99 5.93 -3.54
C SER A 178 3.49 5.09 -4.72
N GLY A 179 3.48 5.65 -5.94
CA GLY A 179 4.02 5.01 -7.16
C GLY A 179 3.25 3.83 -7.75
N SER A 180 2.18 3.33 -7.12
CA SER A 180 1.47 2.12 -7.53
C SER A 180 0.60 2.22 -8.80
N ILE A 181 0.45 3.41 -9.37
CA ILE A 181 -0.05 3.65 -10.73
C ILE A 181 1.13 3.98 -11.66
N VAL A 182 1.98 4.93 -11.27
CA VAL A 182 3.06 5.46 -12.10
C VAL A 182 4.12 4.40 -12.43
N THR A 183 4.53 3.59 -11.46
CA THR A 183 5.54 2.52 -11.66
C THR A 183 5.09 1.48 -12.70
N PRO A 184 3.92 0.82 -12.55
CA PRO A 184 3.49 -0.15 -13.54
C PRO A 184 3.16 0.49 -14.90
N ALA A 185 2.71 1.75 -14.93
CA ALA A 185 2.52 2.46 -16.19
C ALA A 185 3.84 2.65 -16.96
N ALA A 186 4.92 3.03 -16.26
CA ALA A 186 6.25 3.17 -16.83
C ALA A 186 6.81 1.83 -17.33
N PHE A 187 6.74 0.77 -16.52
CA PHE A 187 7.30 -0.54 -16.87
C PHE A 187 6.51 -1.30 -17.95
N CYS A 188 5.22 -1.02 -18.08
CA CYS A 188 4.39 -1.58 -19.14
C CYS A 188 4.16 -0.62 -20.31
N GLY A 189 4.77 0.57 -20.34
CA GLY A 189 4.67 1.51 -21.46
C GLY A 189 3.23 1.93 -21.79
N VAL A 190 2.39 2.18 -20.78
CA VAL A 190 0.99 2.61 -20.94
C VAL A 190 0.77 4.01 -20.35
N SER A 191 -0.28 4.68 -20.81
CA SER A 191 -0.70 5.95 -20.22
C SER A 191 -1.54 5.69 -18.98
N ALA A 192 -1.23 6.40 -17.88
CA ALA A 192 -2.06 6.34 -16.68
C ALA A 192 -2.17 7.70 -16.01
N ILE A 193 -3.28 7.94 -15.32
CA ILE A 193 -3.48 9.17 -14.55
C ILE A 193 -3.56 8.82 -13.07
N ARG A 194 -2.62 9.38 -12.29
CA ARG A 194 -2.70 9.45 -10.83
C ARG A 194 -3.43 10.76 -10.46
N PRO A 195 -4.71 10.73 -10.09
CA PRO A 195 -5.47 11.96 -9.89
C PRO A 195 -5.11 12.67 -8.59
N THR A 196 -5.63 13.89 -8.42
CA THR A 196 -5.62 14.56 -7.12
C THR A 196 -6.36 13.72 -6.08
N VAL A 197 -5.84 13.67 -4.84
CA VAL A 197 -6.55 13.04 -3.71
C VAL A 197 -7.96 13.62 -3.58
N GLY A 198 -8.95 12.75 -3.36
CA GLY A 198 -10.37 13.13 -3.28
C GLY A 198 -11.05 13.47 -4.60
N LEU A 199 -10.39 13.34 -5.77
CA LEU A 199 -11.06 13.51 -7.06
C LEU A 199 -11.97 12.32 -7.42
N VAL A 200 -11.52 11.11 -7.11
CA VAL A 200 -12.22 9.85 -7.37
C VAL A 200 -12.52 9.20 -6.01
N SER A 201 -13.75 8.73 -5.83
CA SER A 201 -14.17 8.05 -4.59
C SER A 201 -13.40 6.75 -4.38
N ARG A 202 -13.03 6.50 -3.13
CA ARG A 202 -12.41 5.26 -2.63
C ARG A 202 -13.39 4.37 -1.89
N HIS A 203 -14.67 4.74 -1.84
CA HIS A 203 -15.69 3.92 -1.18
C HIS A 203 -15.79 2.54 -1.84
N GLY A 204 -15.73 1.49 -1.01
CA GLY A 204 -15.69 0.09 -1.45
C GLY A 204 -14.33 -0.35 -2.00
N VAL A 205 -13.23 0.31 -1.63
CA VAL A 205 -11.87 -0.08 -2.02
C VAL A 205 -11.02 -0.28 -0.78
N MET A 206 -10.13 -1.28 -0.81
CA MET A 206 -9.18 -1.52 0.29
C MET A 206 -8.40 -0.24 0.63
N PRO A 207 -8.40 0.20 1.90
CA PRO A 207 -7.49 1.25 2.34
C PRO A 207 -6.08 0.70 2.52
N LEU A 208 -5.09 1.43 2.03
CA LEU A 208 -3.70 1.32 2.48
C LEU A 208 -3.30 2.59 3.25
N SER A 209 -3.74 3.76 2.81
CA SER A 209 -3.56 5.03 3.53
C SER A 209 -4.70 5.99 3.21
N TRP A 210 -5.43 6.42 4.23
CA TRP A 210 -6.57 7.31 4.06
C TRP A 210 -6.15 8.72 3.62
N THR A 211 -4.91 9.15 3.87
CA THR A 211 -4.41 10.46 3.44
C THR A 211 -3.69 10.45 2.09
N LEU A 212 -3.39 9.28 1.53
CA LEU A 212 -2.62 9.15 0.29
C LEU A 212 -3.37 8.41 -0.80
N ASP A 213 -4.24 7.45 -0.54
CA ASP A 213 -4.80 6.60 -1.59
C ASP A 213 -5.55 7.38 -2.68
N LYS A 214 -5.38 6.92 -3.92
CA LYS A 214 -5.98 7.46 -5.15
C LYS A 214 -6.38 6.30 -6.05
N LEU A 215 -7.48 6.43 -6.79
CA LEU A 215 -7.82 5.48 -7.87
C LEU A 215 -7.68 6.16 -9.20
N GLY A 216 -7.08 5.48 -10.18
CA GLY A 216 -6.78 6.09 -11.46
C GLY A 216 -6.80 5.10 -12.63
N PRO A 217 -7.09 5.59 -13.84
CA PRO A 217 -7.16 4.75 -15.02
C PRO A 217 -5.78 4.49 -15.64
N PHE A 218 -5.63 3.27 -16.18
CA PHE A 218 -4.63 2.87 -17.15
C PHE A 218 -5.31 2.72 -18.51
N ALA A 219 -4.69 3.24 -19.57
CA ALA A 219 -5.13 3.08 -20.94
C ALA A 219 -3.94 3.14 -21.89
N ARG A 220 -4.15 2.81 -23.18
CA ARG A 220 -3.07 2.90 -24.18
C ARG A 220 -2.71 4.33 -24.55
N THR A 221 -3.63 5.29 -24.36
CA THR A 221 -3.40 6.69 -24.70
C THR A 221 -3.81 7.61 -23.55
N ALA A 222 -3.17 8.79 -23.46
CA ALA A 222 -3.52 9.81 -22.47
C ALA A 222 -4.98 10.28 -22.60
N ARG A 223 -5.50 10.33 -23.83
CA ARG A 223 -6.91 10.69 -24.11
C ARG A 223 -7.88 9.64 -23.59
N ASP A 224 -7.57 8.35 -23.73
CA ASP A 224 -8.40 7.27 -23.20
C ASP A 224 -8.39 7.30 -21.67
N ALA A 225 -7.21 7.46 -21.05
CA ALA A 225 -7.10 7.59 -19.60
C ALA A 225 -7.91 8.79 -19.08
N TRP A 226 -7.84 9.93 -19.77
CA TRP A 226 -8.65 11.11 -19.46
C TRP A 226 -10.15 10.85 -19.56
N THR A 227 -10.60 10.20 -20.64
CA THR A 227 -12.01 9.84 -20.87
C THR A 227 -12.56 8.98 -19.73
N VAL A 228 -11.76 8.01 -19.27
CA VAL A 228 -12.13 7.15 -18.14
C VAL A 228 -12.17 7.93 -16.83
N LEU A 229 -11.16 8.78 -16.57
CA LEU A 229 -11.12 9.62 -15.36
C LEU A 229 -12.37 10.49 -15.25
N ARG A 230 -12.81 11.09 -16.36
CA ARG A 230 -14.04 11.90 -16.44
C ARG A 230 -15.30 11.12 -16.12
N ALA A 231 -15.34 9.83 -16.40
CA ALA A 231 -16.48 8.98 -16.07
C ALA A 231 -16.54 8.62 -14.58
N ILE A 232 -15.41 8.67 -13.87
CA ILE A 232 -15.30 8.24 -12.46
C ILE A 232 -15.03 9.38 -11.47
N GLU A 233 -14.82 10.62 -11.93
CA GLU A 233 -14.58 11.77 -11.06
C GLU A 233 -15.83 12.21 -10.28
N GLY A 234 -15.60 12.98 -9.22
CA GLY A 234 -16.62 13.80 -8.58
C GLY A 234 -17.08 13.29 -7.22
N TYR A 235 -17.91 14.11 -6.58
CA TYR A 235 -18.40 13.90 -5.21
C TYR A 235 -19.13 12.57 -5.04
N ASP A 236 -18.80 11.89 -3.96
CA ASP A 236 -19.48 10.71 -3.44
C ASP A 236 -19.80 10.94 -1.96
N PRO A 237 -21.08 10.95 -1.55
CA PRO A 237 -21.44 11.08 -0.14
C PRO A 237 -20.93 9.93 0.75
N ALA A 238 -20.55 8.79 0.16
CA ALA A 238 -19.97 7.66 0.89
C ALA A 238 -18.45 7.76 1.08
N ASP A 239 -17.80 8.81 0.54
CA ASP A 239 -16.37 9.09 0.75
C ASP A 239 -16.17 10.58 1.04
N ASP A 240 -15.96 10.89 2.32
CA ASP A 240 -15.76 12.25 2.81
C ASP A 240 -14.57 12.97 2.16
N SER A 241 -13.56 12.24 1.65
CA SER A 241 -12.42 12.85 0.95
C SER A 241 -12.83 13.53 -0.35
N THR A 242 -13.99 13.19 -0.91
CA THR A 242 -14.52 13.78 -2.15
C THR A 242 -15.37 15.03 -1.93
N ARG A 243 -15.62 15.45 -0.68
CA ARG A 243 -16.50 16.59 -0.36
C ARG A 243 -16.16 17.88 -1.11
N SER A 244 -14.87 18.15 -1.31
CA SER A 244 -14.36 19.31 -2.05
C SER A 244 -14.78 19.32 -3.54
N ARG A 245 -15.30 18.20 -4.06
CA ARG A 245 -15.74 18.02 -5.45
C ARG A 245 -17.22 18.28 -5.70
N LYS A 246 -18.03 18.63 -4.69
CA LYS A 246 -19.49 18.87 -4.86
C LYS A 246 -19.82 19.83 -6.00
N GLN A 247 -19.01 20.87 -6.18
CA GLN A 247 -19.22 21.93 -7.18
C GLN A 247 -18.09 22.02 -8.23
N ARG A 248 -17.14 21.08 -8.21
CA ARG A 248 -15.98 21.10 -9.11
C ARG A 248 -16.00 19.89 -10.03
N ARG A 249 -15.84 20.13 -11.32
CA ARG A 249 -15.57 19.12 -12.33
C ARG A 249 -14.20 19.38 -12.93
N LEU A 250 -13.60 18.37 -13.52
CA LEU A 250 -12.42 18.55 -14.34
C LEU A 250 -12.71 19.56 -15.48
N ALA A 251 -11.69 20.30 -15.90
CA ALA A 251 -11.78 21.15 -17.10
C ALA A 251 -11.76 20.28 -18.37
N GLU A 252 -12.16 20.81 -19.53
CA GLU A 252 -11.95 20.10 -20.80
C GLU A 252 -10.45 20.09 -21.19
N LEU A 253 -10.07 19.19 -22.12
CA LEU A 253 -8.69 19.15 -22.61
C LEU A 253 -8.33 20.45 -23.34
N PRO A 254 -7.13 21.01 -23.11
CA PRO A 254 -6.69 22.21 -23.81
C PRO A 254 -6.44 21.92 -25.30
N SER A 255 -6.63 22.95 -26.13
CA SER A 255 -6.18 22.96 -27.52
C SER A 255 -4.65 23.04 -27.62
N ALA A 256 -4.09 22.65 -28.77
CA ALA A 256 -2.65 22.75 -29.01
C ALA A 256 -2.12 24.20 -28.89
N ASP A 257 -2.92 25.19 -29.28
CA ASP A 257 -2.54 26.60 -29.13
C ASP A 257 -2.51 27.06 -27.67
N GLN A 258 -3.40 26.54 -26.82
CA GLN A 258 -3.38 26.84 -25.38
C GLN A 258 -2.12 26.29 -24.70
N LEU A 259 -1.55 25.19 -25.20
CA LEU A 259 -0.33 24.61 -24.63
C LEU A 259 0.90 25.52 -24.77
N LYS A 260 0.93 26.40 -25.78
CA LYS A 260 2.04 27.35 -26.00
C LYS A 260 2.19 28.37 -24.87
N TYR A 261 1.11 28.64 -24.14
CA TYR A 261 1.10 29.62 -23.05
C TYR A 261 1.46 29.01 -21.69
N LEU A 262 1.74 27.70 -21.62
CA LEU A 262 2.15 27.06 -20.38
C LEU A 262 3.59 27.43 -20.01
N ARG A 263 3.81 27.59 -18.70
CA ARG A 263 5.12 27.57 -18.06
C ARG A 263 5.37 26.17 -17.52
N ILE A 264 6.32 25.47 -18.10
CA ILE A 264 6.70 24.10 -17.74
C ILE A 264 7.90 24.16 -16.81
N GLY A 265 7.70 23.76 -15.55
CA GLY A 265 8.75 23.52 -14.58
C GLY A 265 9.47 22.20 -14.86
N PHE A 266 10.80 22.17 -14.73
CA PHE A 266 11.57 20.93 -14.75
C PHE A 266 12.86 21.07 -13.92
N ALA A 267 13.45 19.96 -13.52
CA ALA A 267 14.80 19.91 -12.95
C ALA A 267 15.71 19.08 -13.86
N GLU A 268 16.86 19.63 -14.27
CA GLU A 268 17.84 18.90 -15.08
C GLU A 268 18.32 17.60 -14.40
N ALA A 269 18.50 17.64 -13.08
CA ALA A 269 18.92 16.49 -12.28
C ALA A 269 18.00 15.26 -12.43
N ASP A 270 16.69 15.48 -12.62
CA ASP A 270 15.72 14.39 -12.82
C ASP A 270 16.04 13.54 -14.05
N PHE A 271 16.68 14.14 -15.06
CA PHE A 271 16.95 13.51 -16.35
C PHE A 271 18.42 13.12 -16.51
N ASP A 272 19.35 13.93 -16.01
CA ASP A 272 20.79 13.72 -16.25
C ASP A 272 21.46 12.91 -15.15
N GLU A 273 21.09 13.14 -13.89
CA GLU A 273 21.72 12.54 -12.72
C GLU A 273 21.02 11.24 -12.31
N TYR A 274 19.70 11.30 -12.15
CA TYR A 274 18.96 10.19 -11.55
C TYR A 274 18.62 9.05 -12.52
N THR A 275 18.75 9.25 -13.83
CA THR A 275 18.38 8.22 -14.82
C THR A 275 19.55 7.30 -15.17
N VAL A 276 19.25 6.00 -15.32
CA VAL A 276 20.25 5.04 -15.78
C VAL A 276 20.67 5.32 -17.23
N PRO A 277 21.93 5.03 -17.61
CA PRO A 277 22.44 5.34 -18.94
C PRO A 277 21.56 4.87 -20.11
N PRO A 278 20.95 3.66 -20.10
CA PRO A 278 20.07 3.22 -21.19
C PRO A 278 18.80 4.05 -21.38
N ALA A 279 18.34 4.77 -20.34
CA ALA A 279 17.11 5.55 -20.38
C ALA A 279 17.34 7.02 -20.80
N ARG A 280 18.57 7.53 -20.68
CA ARG A 280 18.93 8.93 -20.94
C ARG A 280 18.53 9.41 -22.34
N GLU A 281 18.80 8.61 -23.37
CA GLU A 281 18.46 8.98 -24.76
C GLU A 281 16.95 9.06 -24.99
N ALA A 282 16.19 8.14 -24.40
CA ALA A 282 14.73 8.14 -24.47
C ALA A 282 14.15 9.39 -23.80
N PHE A 283 14.65 9.75 -22.62
CA PHE A 283 14.25 10.97 -21.93
C PHE A 283 14.66 12.25 -22.63
N ALA A 284 15.89 12.32 -23.17
CA ALA A 284 16.34 13.46 -23.97
C ALA A 284 15.45 13.64 -25.22
N THR A 285 15.00 12.56 -25.84
CA THR A 285 14.05 12.59 -26.95
C THR A 285 12.68 13.11 -26.51
N ALA A 286 12.15 12.62 -25.40
CA ALA A 286 10.88 13.11 -24.84
C ALA A 286 10.93 14.62 -24.52
N LEU A 287 12.02 15.11 -23.93
CA LEU A 287 12.21 16.54 -23.67
C LEU A 287 12.28 17.36 -24.96
N ARG A 288 12.98 16.87 -26.00
CA ARG A 288 13.01 17.53 -27.32
C ARG A 288 11.61 17.63 -27.92
N ASP A 289 10.82 16.57 -27.83
CA ASP A 289 9.45 16.55 -28.36
C ASP A 289 8.53 17.49 -27.58
N LEU A 290 8.62 17.52 -26.24
CA LEU A 290 7.86 18.47 -25.41
C LEU A 290 8.27 19.93 -25.68
N ARG A 291 9.56 20.21 -25.93
CA ARG A 291 10.02 21.56 -26.28
C ARG A 291 9.44 22.08 -27.60
N ARG A 292 9.05 21.20 -28.53
CA ARG A 292 8.36 21.59 -29.78
C ARG A 292 6.97 22.18 -29.55
N LEU A 293 6.39 22.05 -28.36
CA LEU A 293 5.11 22.68 -28.00
C LEU A 293 5.19 24.22 -27.97
N GLY A 294 6.39 24.81 -27.90
CA GLY A 294 6.57 26.25 -27.84
C GLY A 294 6.22 26.88 -26.48
N ALA A 295 6.05 26.05 -25.45
CA ALA A 295 5.83 26.48 -24.07
C ALA A 295 7.11 27.10 -23.46
N THR A 296 6.94 27.92 -22.43
CA THR A 296 8.08 28.49 -21.66
C THR A 296 8.59 27.45 -20.67
N TRP A 297 9.90 27.29 -20.55
CA TRP A 297 10.50 26.35 -19.59
C TRP A 297 11.16 27.12 -18.44
N VAL A 298 10.94 26.67 -17.21
CA VAL A 298 11.49 27.28 -16.00
C VAL A 298 12.10 26.20 -15.10
N GLN A 299 13.12 26.57 -14.33
CA GLN A 299 13.69 25.66 -13.34
C GLN A 299 12.69 25.44 -12.20
N ALA A 300 12.46 24.18 -11.85
CA ALA A 300 11.61 23.77 -10.74
C ALA A 300 12.33 22.71 -9.91
N SER A 301 12.95 23.13 -8.81
CA SER A 301 13.70 22.23 -7.93
C SER A 301 13.09 22.24 -6.53
N LEU A 302 13.02 21.06 -5.93
CA LEU A 302 12.59 20.89 -4.55
C LEU A 302 13.72 21.21 -3.57
N PRO A 303 13.44 21.80 -2.39
CA PRO A 303 14.45 21.98 -1.34
C PRO A 303 15.07 20.64 -0.91
N ALA A 304 16.40 20.56 -0.93
CA ALA A 304 17.15 19.33 -0.66
C ALA A 304 17.22 18.95 0.83
N ASP A 305 16.97 19.91 1.71
CA ASP A 305 17.00 19.76 3.18
C ASP A 305 15.72 19.13 3.76
N ILE A 306 14.66 19.00 2.94
CA ILE A 306 13.42 18.35 3.35
C ILE A 306 13.57 16.82 3.21
N PRO A 307 13.34 16.03 4.28
CA PRO A 307 13.49 14.58 4.23
C PRO A 307 12.24 13.90 3.65
N TYR A 308 11.96 14.10 2.35
CA TYR A 308 10.75 13.60 1.68
C TYR A 308 10.52 12.11 1.90
N GLY A 309 11.59 11.30 1.79
CA GLY A 309 11.57 9.86 1.97
C GLY A 309 11.14 9.45 3.38
N ALA A 310 11.67 10.09 4.42
CA ALA A 310 11.28 9.82 5.79
C ALA A 310 9.83 10.24 6.05
N ILE A 311 9.43 11.44 5.60
CA ILE A 311 8.07 11.96 5.77
C ILE A 311 7.04 11.01 5.18
N ILE A 312 7.21 10.63 3.90
CA ILE A 312 6.27 9.74 3.23
C ILE A 312 6.29 8.36 3.89
N SER A 313 7.48 7.87 4.28
CA SER A 313 7.64 6.54 4.87
C SER A 313 6.96 6.42 6.23
N THR A 314 7.12 7.41 7.10
CA THR A 314 6.46 7.46 8.41
C THR A 314 4.95 7.49 8.24
N ILE A 315 4.42 8.40 7.40
CA ILE A 315 2.96 8.53 7.20
C ILE A 315 2.39 7.22 6.67
N GLY A 316 2.97 6.69 5.59
CA GLY A 316 2.43 5.51 4.95
C GLY A 316 2.58 4.24 5.77
N ALA A 317 3.69 4.06 6.50
CA ALA A 317 3.88 2.91 7.38
C ALA A 317 2.87 2.92 8.54
N SER A 318 2.69 4.07 9.20
CA SER A 318 1.71 4.22 10.29
C SER A 318 0.28 3.96 9.81
N GLU A 319 -0.12 4.56 8.68
CA GLU A 319 -1.49 4.41 8.16
C GLU A 319 -1.76 3.00 7.64
N ALA A 320 -0.78 2.36 6.97
CA ALA A 320 -0.91 0.99 6.50
C ALA A 320 -1.04 -0.01 7.65
N ALA A 321 -0.19 0.13 8.66
CA ALA A 321 -0.24 -0.71 9.86
C ALA A 321 -1.57 -0.54 10.60
N SER A 322 -2.07 0.69 10.71
CA SER A 322 -3.38 0.96 11.31
C SER A 322 -4.54 0.38 10.47
N ALA A 323 -4.49 0.50 9.14
CA ALA A 323 -5.53 -0.02 8.24
C ALA A 323 -5.64 -1.55 8.25
N HIS A 324 -4.55 -2.24 8.61
CA HIS A 324 -4.46 -3.69 8.64
C HIS A 324 -4.22 -4.27 10.04
N GLY A 325 -4.50 -3.50 11.11
CA GLY A 325 -4.25 -3.91 12.50
C GLY A 325 -4.87 -5.27 12.86
N GLU A 326 -6.14 -5.50 12.49
CA GLU A 326 -6.81 -6.79 12.71
C GLU A 326 -6.10 -7.96 12.02
N LEU A 327 -5.58 -7.74 10.81
CA LEU A 327 -4.81 -8.79 10.12
C LEU A 327 -3.52 -9.05 10.86
N ILE A 328 -2.76 -8.00 11.20
CA ILE A 328 -1.45 -8.07 11.88
C ILE A 328 -1.56 -8.84 13.20
N GLU A 329 -2.64 -8.62 13.95
CA GLU A 329 -2.91 -9.28 15.24
C GLU A 329 -3.42 -10.72 15.09
N SER A 330 -3.84 -11.11 13.89
CA SER A 330 -4.38 -12.45 13.60
C SER A 330 -3.28 -13.45 13.20
N TYR A 331 -3.56 -14.74 13.42
CA TYR A 331 -2.72 -15.82 12.90
C TYR A 331 -2.62 -15.83 11.37
N GLN A 332 -3.56 -15.19 10.66
CA GLN A 332 -3.54 -15.16 9.20
C GLN A 332 -2.38 -14.32 8.64
N PHE A 333 -1.85 -13.37 9.43
CA PHE A 333 -0.76 -12.48 9.01
C PHE A 333 0.47 -13.21 8.47
N GLN A 334 0.82 -14.35 9.07
CA GLN A 334 2.01 -15.10 8.67
C GLN A 334 1.94 -15.63 7.24
N PHE A 335 0.74 -15.76 6.68
CA PHE A 335 0.48 -16.26 5.33
C PHE A 335 0.66 -15.20 4.24
N LEU A 336 0.91 -13.94 4.61
CA LEU A 336 1.44 -12.96 3.64
C LEU A 336 2.73 -13.50 3.02
N VAL A 337 2.86 -13.32 1.72
CA VAL A 337 3.90 -13.94 0.89
C VAL A 337 5.28 -13.36 1.24
N ASP A 338 5.38 -12.04 1.34
CA ASP A 338 6.67 -11.36 1.46
C ASP A 338 7.05 -11.08 2.92
N ALA A 339 8.25 -11.53 3.33
CA ALA A 339 8.74 -11.36 4.69
C ALA A 339 9.05 -9.89 5.02
N LYS A 340 9.55 -9.10 4.06
CA LYS A 340 9.84 -7.68 4.26
C LYS A 340 8.54 -6.89 4.44
N GLN A 341 7.48 -7.26 3.73
CA GLN A 341 6.16 -6.67 3.95
C GLN A 341 5.65 -6.91 5.36
N LYS A 342 5.71 -8.16 5.84
CA LYS A 342 5.32 -8.49 7.21
C LYS A 342 6.11 -7.66 8.23
N ALA A 343 7.43 -7.59 8.07
CA ALA A 343 8.27 -6.78 8.94
C ALA A 343 7.90 -5.28 8.88
N SER A 344 7.59 -4.75 7.69
CA SER A 344 7.22 -3.34 7.50
C SER A 344 5.89 -2.99 8.17
N LEU A 345 4.89 -3.88 8.07
CA LEU A 345 3.59 -3.70 8.72
C LEU A 345 3.69 -3.77 10.24
N LEU A 346 4.52 -4.69 10.78
CA LEU A 346 4.81 -4.75 12.22
C LEU A 346 5.53 -3.48 12.68
N ALA A 347 6.59 -3.07 11.99
CA ALA A 347 7.33 -1.85 12.33
C ALA A 347 6.45 -0.59 12.29
N GLY A 348 5.47 -0.53 11.37
CA GLY A 348 4.51 0.56 11.31
C GLY A 348 3.61 0.69 12.55
N ARG A 349 3.35 -0.41 13.29
CA ARG A 349 2.60 -0.40 14.56
C ARG A 349 3.39 0.26 15.68
N GLU A 350 4.71 0.20 15.60
CA GLU A 350 5.63 0.72 16.62
C GLU A 350 5.98 2.19 16.41
N ILE A 351 5.51 2.83 15.33
CA ILE A 351 5.75 4.27 15.11
C ILE A 351 4.97 5.08 16.17
N PRO A 352 5.67 5.84 17.04
CA PRO A 352 5.00 6.61 18.07
C PRO A 352 4.12 7.71 17.47
N ALA A 353 3.01 8.03 18.15
CA ALA A 353 2.06 9.03 17.69
C ALA A 353 2.70 10.40 17.42
N HIS A 354 3.67 10.82 18.25
CA HIS A 354 4.35 12.11 18.05
C HIS A 354 5.17 12.14 16.75
N VAL A 355 5.83 11.04 16.39
CA VAL A 355 6.59 10.92 15.12
C VAL A 355 5.66 11.03 13.91
N TYR A 356 4.49 10.37 13.96
CA TYR A 356 3.47 10.52 12.92
C TYR A 356 2.95 11.97 12.82
N LEU A 357 2.68 12.63 13.95
CA LEU A 357 2.24 14.02 13.99
C LEU A 357 3.31 14.96 13.43
N ASP A 358 4.58 14.73 13.74
CA ASP A 358 5.70 15.51 13.22
C ASP A 358 5.88 15.29 11.71
N ALA A 359 5.71 14.07 11.22
CA ALA A 359 5.69 13.80 9.78
C ALA A 359 4.52 14.52 9.08
N GLN A 360 3.33 14.59 9.70
CA GLN A 360 2.20 15.35 9.15
C GLN A 360 2.44 16.87 9.17
N ARG A 361 3.16 17.41 10.17
CA ARG A 361 3.61 18.81 10.17
C ARG A 361 4.63 19.06 9.06
N ALA A 362 5.61 18.17 8.90
CA ALA A 362 6.62 18.24 7.85
C ALA A 362 6.01 18.12 6.45
N ARG A 363 4.95 17.32 6.28
CA ARG A 363 4.15 17.26 5.05
C ARG A 363 3.64 18.64 4.63
N ARG A 364 3.31 19.55 5.56
CA ARG A 364 2.91 20.92 5.20
C ARG A 364 4.07 21.72 4.60
N GLN A 365 5.31 21.47 5.00
CA GLN A 365 6.49 22.07 4.38
C GLN A 365 6.65 21.58 2.94
N VAL A 366 6.48 20.28 2.69
CA VAL A 366 6.46 19.70 1.33
C VAL A 366 5.37 20.37 0.47
N ILE A 367 4.16 20.53 1.00
CA ILE A 367 3.08 21.19 0.27
C ILE A 367 3.45 22.65 -0.07
N ARG A 368 4.02 23.40 0.88
CA ARG A 368 4.46 24.79 0.63
C ARG A 368 5.57 24.87 -0.42
N ALA A 369 6.50 23.90 -0.45
CA ALA A 369 7.53 23.83 -1.47
C ALA A 369 6.92 23.68 -2.86
N PHE A 370 5.93 22.79 -3.03
CA PHE A 370 5.19 22.68 -4.28
C PHE A 370 4.34 23.92 -4.60
N GLU A 371 3.66 24.52 -3.61
CA GLU A 371 2.91 25.78 -3.78
C GLU A 371 3.84 26.87 -4.36
N THR A 372 5.06 27.01 -3.81
CA THR A 372 6.07 27.97 -4.28
C THR A 372 6.51 27.68 -5.71
N ILE A 373 6.76 26.41 -6.06
CA ILE A 373 7.10 26.02 -7.44
C ILE A 373 5.96 26.42 -8.39
N PHE A 374 4.71 26.17 -8.03
CA PHE A 374 3.56 26.52 -8.86
C PHE A 374 3.27 28.03 -8.98
N GLU A 375 3.94 28.89 -8.20
CA GLU A 375 3.93 30.34 -8.48
C GLU A 375 4.67 30.65 -9.80
N SER A 376 5.72 29.90 -10.10
CA SER A 376 6.57 30.07 -11.29
C SER A 376 6.17 29.23 -12.51
N CYS A 377 5.45 28.11 -12.32
CA CYS A 377 5.06 27.20 -13.40
C CYS A 377 3.61 26.70 -13.28
N ASP A 378 3.04 26.25 -14.39
CA ASP A 378 1.67 25.72 -14.46
C ASP A 378 1.65 24.18 -14.40
N VAL A 379 2.75 23.54 -14.83
CA VAL A 379 2.93 22.08 -14.82
C VAL A 379 4.40 21.75 -14.60
N ILE A 380 4.68 20.62 -13.94
CA ILE A 380 6.03 20.10 -13.76
C ILE A 380 6.20 18.85 -14.63
N VAL A 381 7.32 18.77 -15.35
CA VAL A 381 7.74 17.58 -16.11
C VAL A 381 8.93 16.94 -15.39
N SER A 382 8.81 15.64 -15.11
CA SER A 382 9.81 14.83 -14.40
C SER A 382 9.75 13.38 -14.89
N VAL A 383 10.70 12.55 -14.47
CA VAL A 383 10.76 11.13 -14.81
C VAL A 383 9.82 10.31 -13.93
N ALA A 384 9.00 9.46 -14.56
CA ALA A 384 8.11 8.55 -13.84
C ALA A 384 8.89 7.47 -13.06
N ARG A 385 9.92 6.93 -13.70
CA ARG A 385 10.90 5.98 -13.16
C ARG A 385 12.24 6.25 -13.83
N ALA A 386 13.31 6.24 -13.02
CA ALA A 386 14.67 6.40 -13.50
C ALA A 386 15.20 5.17 -14.27
N ASP A 387 14.64 3.99 -13.97
CA ASP A 387 15.08 2.69 -14.45
C ASP A 387 14.03 1.97 -15.30
N GLY A 388 14.48 0.97 -16.05
CA GLY A 388 13.60 -0.01 -16.69
C GLY A 388 12.96 -0.98 -15.69
N ALA A 389 12.03 -1.79 -16.19
CA ALA A 389 11.48 -2.89 -15.41
C ALA A 389 12.60 -3.83 -14.93
N PRO A 390 12.64 -4.25 -13.65
CA PRO A 390 13.61 -5.23 -13.17
C PRO A 390 13.18 -6.67 -13.53
N PRO A 391 14.09 -7.67 -13.44
CA PRO A 391 13.72 -9.08 -13.57
C PRO A 391 12.60 -9.47 -12.59
N HIS A 392 11.70 -10.35 -13.01
CA HIS A 392 10.49 -10.69 -12.24
C HIS A 392 10.75 -11.52 -10.98
N ASP A 393 11.97 -12.02 -10.81
CA ASP A 393 12.43 -12.90 -9.73
C ASP A 393 13.55 -12.27 -8.90
N ALA A 394 14.03 -11.09 -9.29
CA ALA A 394 15.05 -10.36 -8.56
C ALA A 394 14.45 -9.60 -7.36
N PRO A 395 15.19 -9.51 -6.23
CA PRO A 395 14.79 -8.66 -5.13
C PRO A 395 14.89 -7.17 -5.52
N LEU A 396 13.89 -6.39 -5.13
CA LEU A 396 13.71 -4.98 -5.50
C LEU A 396 14.63 -4.03 -4.74
N ASP A 397 15.14 -4.44 -3.58
CA ASP A 397 16.07 -3.65 -2.77
C ASP A 397 17.47 -3.51 -3.39
N MET A 398 17.78 -4.31 -4.42
CA MET A 398 18.97 -4.16 -5.26
C MET A 398 18.91 -2.93 -6.18
N PHE A 399 17.72 -2.35 -6.37
CA PHE A 399 17.46 -1.25 -7.30
C PHE A 399 17.03 0.04 -6.58
N THR A 400 17.07 0.05 -5.23
CA THR A 400 16.71 1.20 -4.39
C THR A 400 17.82 1.45 -3.37
N SER A 401 19.02 1.82 -3.81
CA SER A 401 20.03 2.36 -2.88
C SER A 401 19.91 3.88 -2.88
N ASP A 402 19.31 4.43 -1.83
CA ASP A 402 19.64 5.76 -1.34
C ASP A 402 20.86 5.61 -0.41
N PRO A 403 22.07 5.92 -0.88
CA PRO A 403 23.31 5.78 -0.10
C PRO A 403 23.35 6.70 1.13
N GLY A 404 22.44 7.67 1.28
CA GLY A 404 22.42 8.59 2.41
C GLY A 404 21.67 8.10 3.67
N SER A 405 20.98 6.95 3.60
CA SER A 405 20.14 6.44 4.70
C SER A 405 20.82 5.41 5.61
N GLU A 406 22.08 5.06 5.32
CA GLU A 406 22.76 3.94 5.96
C GLU A 406 23.50 4.37 7.24
N GLY A 407 22.83 4.25 8.39
CA GLY A 407 23.47 4.44 9.68
C GLY A 407 24.59 3.41 9.94
N PRO A 408 25.63 3.74 10.74
CA PRO A 408 26.83 2.91 10.90
C PRO A 408 26.59 1.53 11.51
N ALA A 409 25.50 1.33 12.25
CA ALA A 409 25.15 0.04 12.86
C ALA A 409 24.32 -0.88 11.93
N GLN A 410 23.96 -0.43 10.72
CA GLN A 410 23.06 -1.15 9.82
C GLN A 410 23.56 -2.56 9.41
N PRO A 411 24.85 -2.78 9.07
CA PRO A 411 25.34 -4.12 8.76
C PRO A 411 25.19 -5.10 9.93
N THR A 412 25.52 -4.65 11.13
CA THR A 412 25.38 -5.44 12.37
C THR A 412 23.91 -5.70 12.68
N ASN A 413 23.05 -4.68 12.56
CA ASN A 413 21.62 -4.82 12.77
C ASN A 413 20.98 -5.80 11.78
N ARG A 414 21.41 -5.79 10.51
CA ARG A 414 20.96 -6.77 9.50
C ARG A 414 21.42 -8.18 9.82
N ALA A 415 22.68 -8.36 10.21
CA ALA A 415 23.20 -9.67 10.59
C ALA A 415 22.44 -10.25 11.81
N ILE A 416 22.16 -9.43 12.82
CA ILE A 416 21.37 -9.84 13.98
C ILE A 416 19.91 -10.08 13.60
N PHE A 417 19.34 -9.28 12.71
CA PHE A 417 17.99 -9.51 12.18
C PHE A 417 17.89 -10.85 11.47
N ASP A 418 18.85 -11.19 10.60
CA ASP A 418 18.89 -12.47 9.90
C ASP A 418 19.04 -13.64 10.89
N PHE A 419 19.87 -13.48 11.92
CA PHE A 419 19.97 -14.44 13.03
C PHE A 419 18.63 -14.60 13.76
N ASN A 420 17.95 -13.51 14.12
CA ASN A 420 16.66 -13.55 14.81
C ASN A 420 15.58 -14.22 13.96
N MET A 421 15.55 -13.94 12.66
CA MET A 421 14.62 -14.58 11.72
C MET A 421 14.88 -16.07 11.58
N ALA A 422 16.15 -16.49 11.56
CA ALA A 422 16.51 -17.91 11.58
C ALA A 422 16.10 -18.58 12.91
N PHE A 423 16.39 -17.93 14.04
CA PHE A 423 16.04 -18.42 15.37
C PHE A 423 14.52 -18.55 15.55
N ASP A 424 13.75 -17.56 15.09
CA ASP A 424 12.29 -17.62 15.08
C ASP A 424 11.78 -18.79 14.22
N LYS A 425 12.24 -18.87 12.97
CA LYS A 425 11.78 -19.89 12.01
C LYS A 425 12.09 -21.32 12.44
N TYR A 426 13.29 -21.55 12.96
CA TYR A 426 13.78 -22.90 13.24
C TYR A 426 13.58 -23.35 14.68
N LEU A 427 13.35 -22.43 15.63
CA LEU A 427 13.17 -22.77 17.04
C LEU A 427 11.89 -22.20 17.64
N LEU A 428 11.72 -20.87 17.71
CA LEU A 428 10.60 -20.28 18.46
C LEU A 428 9.25 -20.65 17.86
N LYS A 429 9.12 -20.59 16.53
CA LYS A 429 7.86 -20.90 15.84
C LYS A 429 7.45 -22.36 15.99
N PRO A 430 8.30 -23.38 15.74
CA PRO A 430 7.97 -24.78 16.02
C PRO A 430 7.60 -25.02 17.49
N VAL A 431 8.33 -24.42 18.44
CA VAL A 431 8.03 -24.55 19.88
C VAL A 431 6.67 -23.91 20.21
N ALA A 432 6.38 -22.73 19.69
CA ALA A 432 5.12 -22.04 19.89
C ALA A 432 3.94 -22.78 19.22
N GLU A 433 4.15 -23.42 18.07
CA GLU A 433 3.17 -24.30 17.43
C GLU A 433 2.92 -25.56 18.26
N GLY A 434 3.97 -26.20 18.77
CA GLY A 434 3.86 -27.32 19.71
C GLY A 434 3.12 -26.95 20.99
N TYR A 435 3.47 -25.83 21.62
CA TYR A 435 2.78 -25.30 22.81
C TYR A 435 1.29 -25.05 22.55
N ARG A 436 0.94 -24.49 21.39
CA ARG A 436 -0.46 -24.25 20.99
C ARG A 436 -1.22 -25.53 20.69
N TRP A 437 -0.54 -26.52 20.12
CA TRP A 437 -1.14 -27.83 19.83
C TRP A 437 -1.39 -28.63 21.12
N SER A 438 -0.46 -28.56 22.09
CA SER A 438 -0.53 -29.35 23.32
C SER A 438 -1.44 -28.76 24.39
N LEU A 439 -1.71 -27.44 24.39
CA LEU A 439 -2.48 -26.79 25.46
C LEU A 439 -3.75 -26.09 24.96
N PRO A 440 -4.93 -26.41 25.54
CA PRO A 440 -6.18 -25.71 25.26
C PRO A 440 -6.11 -24.20 25.57
N ASP A 441 -6.96 -23.42 24.90
CA ASP A 441 -7.01 -21.95 25.01
C ASP A 441 -7.17 -21.47 26.45
N ASP A 442 -8.03 -22.14 27.23
CA ASP A 442 -8.28 -21.80 28.63
C ASP A 442 -7.03 -21.97 29.49
N THR A 443 -6.26 -23.04 29.28
CA THR A 443 -4.99 -23.30 29.99
C THR A 443 -3.94 -22.27 29.61
N ARG A 444 -3.86 -21.90 28.33
CA ARG A 444 -2.93 -20.86 27.86
C ARG A 444 -3.28 -19.49 28.43
N ALA A 445 -4.57 -19.18 28.59
CA ALA A 445 -5.05 -17.96 29.22
C ALA A 445 -4.69 -17.92 30.71
N VAL A 446 -4.82 -19.03 31.43
CA VAL A 446 -4.39 -19.15 32.83
C VAL A 446 -2.88 -18.91 32.95
N ILE A 447 -2.05 -19.57 32.13
CA ILE A 447 -0.59 -19.38 32.13
C ILE A 447 -0.23 -17.91 31.90
N ARG A 448 -0.85 -17.26 30.91
CA ARG A 448 -0.61 -15.84 30.61
C ARG A 448 -0.93 -14.92 31.79
N ARG A 449 -2.02 -15.18 32.52
CA ARG A 449 -2.43 -14.36 33.68
C ARG A 449 -1.50 -14.55 34.87
N VAL A 450 -1.06 -15.79 35.14
CA VAL A 450 -0.06 -16.09 36.17
C VAL A 450 1.25 -15.37 35.86
N LEU A 451 1.77 -15.48 34.63
CA LEU A 451 2.99 -14.78 34.22
C LEU A 451 2.86 -13.27 34.29
N THR A 452 1.69 -12.72 33.92
CA THR A 452 1.39 -11.30 34.08
C THR A 452 1.46 -10.88 35.55
N ASN A 453 0.84 -11.65 36.44
CA ASN A 453 0.80 -11.34 37.87
C ASN A 453 2.20 -11.42 38.50
N LEU A 454 3.06 -12.34 38.01
CA LEU A 454 4.45 -12.46 38.44
C LEU A 454 5.34 -11.31 37.98
N ARG A 455 4.98 -10.61 36.88
CA ARG A 455 5.69 -9.43 36.39
C ARG A 455 5.25 -8.12 37.03
N ALA A 456 4.15 -8.11 37.77
CA ALA A 456 3.64 -6.92 38.45
C ALA A 456 4.65 -6.19 39.37
N PRO A 457 5.61 -6.88 40.04
CA PRO A 457 6.67 -6.19 40.79
C PRO A 457 7.55 -5.27 39.93
N ILE A 458 7.81 -5.63 38.67
CA ILE A 458 8.61 -4.83 37.74
C ILE A 458 7.85 -3.54 37.39
N THR A 459 6.59 -3.68 37.00
CA THR A 459 5.71 -2.54 36.70
C THR A 459 5.53 -1.63 37.92
N PHE A 460 5.35 -2.22 39.11
CA PHE A 460 5.28 -1.47 40.36
C PHE A 460 6.56 -0.66 40.63
N GLY A 461 7.73 -1.30 40.47
CA GLY A 461 9.02 -0.65 40.66
C GLY A 461 9.21 0.54 39.72
N ASN A 462 8.88 0.35 38.43
CA ASN A 462 8.95 1.41 37.43
C ASN A 462 7.95 2.54 37.70
N ASP A 463 6.70 2.25 38.07
CA ASP A 463 5.73 3.27 38.46
C ASP A 463 6.23 4.14 39.63
N VAL A 464 6.86 3.53 40.64
CA VAL A 464 7.45 4.23 41.78
C VAL A 464 8.61 5.12 41.34
N LEU A 465 9.52 4.59 40.52
CA LEU A 465 10.69 5.33 40.02
C LEU A 465 10.31 6.49 39.09
N GLN A 466 9.19 6.38 38.38
CA GLN A 466 8.61 7.45 37.58
C GLN A 466 7.82 8.47 38.41
N GLY A 467 7.64 8.25 39.72
CA GLY A 467 6.86 9.13 40.61
C GLY A 467 5.34 8.96 40.54
N ASN A 468 4.85 7.92 39.85
CA ASN A 468 3.43 7.67 39.62
C ASN A 468 2.79 6.86 40.75
N MET A 469 2.74 7.44 41.96
CA MET A 469 2.27 6.74 43.17
C MET A 469 0.84 6.18 43.06
N GLY A 470 -0.04 6.83 42.29
CA GLY A 470 -1.39 6.33 42.03
C GLY A 470 -1.39 5.02 41.22
N ARG A 471 -0.58 4.97 40.15
CA ARG A 471 -0.44 3.79 39.28
C ARG A 471 0.30 2.66 40.00
N ALA A 472 1.35 2.97 40.75
CA ALA A 472 2.04 2.01 41.61
C ALA A 472 1.05 1.34 42.59
N MET A 473 0.18 2.14 43.24
CA MET A 473 -0.82 1.59 44.16
C MET A 473 -1.85 0.70 43.43
N GLU A 474 -2.28 1.08 42.23
CA GLU A 474 -3.16 0.25 41.39
C GLU A 474 -2.51 -1.09 41.02
N THR A 475 -1.24 -1.08 40.58
CA THR A 475 -0.46 -2.29 40.28
C THR A 475 -0.32 -3.18 41.51
N LEU A 476 -0.02 -2.61 42.67
CA LEU A 476 0.11 -3.34 43.93
C LEU A 476 -1.21 -3.97 44.35
N MET A 477 -2.31 -3.21 44.34
CA MET A 477 -3.65 -3.72 44.67
C MET A 477 -4.07 -4.83 43.72
N ARG A 478 -3.84 -4.65 42.42
CA ARG A 478 -4.15 -5.65 41.40
C ARG A 478 -3.35 -6.94 41.63
N MET A 479 -2.05 -6.84 41.89
CA MET A 479 -1.19 -7.98 42.20
C MET A 479 -1.66 -8.70 43.48
N THR A 480 -1.96 -7.96 44.55
CA THR A 480 -2.42 -8.55 45.81
C THR A 480 -3.76 -9.28 45.63
N VAL A 481 -4.73 -8.64 44.98
CA VAL A 481 -6.06 -9.23 44.72
C VAL A 481 -5.94 -10.48 43.85
N ASN A 482 -5.19 -10.42 42.75
CA ASN A 482 -5.05 -11.56 41.84
C ASN A 482 -4.18 -12.68 42.43
N THR A 483 -3.21 -12.37 43.29
CA THR A 483 -2.43 -13.39 44.01
C THR A 483 -3.27 -14.12 45.06
N ILE A 484 -4.04 -13.38 45.87
CA ILE A 484 -4.79 -13.95 47.00
C ILE A 484 -6.13 -14.53 46.52
N MET A 485 -6.98 -13.70 45.90
CA MET A 485 -8.32 -14.10 45.46
C MET A 485 -8.31 -14.75 44.08
N GLY A 486 -7.37 -14.36 43.22
CA GLY A 486 -7.21 -14.93 41.88
C GLY A 486 -6.39 -16.23 41.82
N MET A 487 -6.07 -16.83 42.97
CA MET A 487 -5.25 -18.04 43.12
C MET A 487 -3.90 -17.94 42.37
N GLY A 488 -3.02 -17.05 42.82
CA GLY A 488 -1.71 -16.85 42.21
C GLY A 488 -1.75 -16.21 40.81
N GLY A 489 -2.85 -15.54 40.46
CA GLY A 489 -3.04 -14.90 39.16
C GLY A 489 -3.70 -15.79 38.10
N MET A 490 -4.22 -16.98 38.45
CA MET A 490 -4.98 -17.81 37.50
C MET A 490 -6.30 -17.12 37.05
N PHE A 491 -6.90 -16.33 37.93
CA PHE A 491 -8.13 -15.57 37.69
C PHE A 491 -7.88 -14.06 37.84
N ASP A 492 -8.39 -13.26 36.90
CA ASP A 492 -8.31 -11.80 36.97
C ASP A 492 -9.48 -11.21 37.74
N VAL A 493 -9.44 -11.38 39.07
CA VAL A 493 -10.47 -10.88 39.98
C VAL A 493 -10.40 -9.36 40.06
N ALA A 494 -9.20 -8.79 40.08
CA ALA A 494 -8.98 -7.34 40.16
C ALA A 494 -9.61 -6.58 38.98
N GLY A 495 -9.53 -7.12 37.76
CA GLY A 495 -10.15 -6.51 36.58
C GLY A 495 -11.68 -6.44 36.67
N GLN A 496 -12.32 -7.39 37.35
CA GLN A 496 -13.77 -7.40 37.55
C GLN A 496 -14.25 -6.30 38.51
N TYR A 497 -13.34 -5.78 39.35
CA TYR A 497 -13.58 -4.66 40.27
C TYR A 497 -13.08 -3.31 39.73
N GLY A 498 -12.75 -3.24 38.44
CA GLY A 498 -12.42 -1.99 37.75
C GLY A 498 -10.97 -1.52 37.88
N LEU A 499 -10.07 -2.34 38.46
CA LEU A 499 -8.63 -2.07 38.48
C LEU A 499 -8.05 -2.44 37.11
N GLN A 500 -7.77 -1.43 36.29
CA GLN A 500 -7.29 -1.62 34.93
C GLN A 500 -5.83 -2.07 34.94
N ARG A 501 -5.46 -2.78 33.89
CA ARG A 501 -4.06 -3.20 33.70
C ARG A 501 -3.32 -2.11 32.93
N HIS A 502 -2.10 -1.82 33.36
CA HIS A 502 -1.09 -1.12 32.58
C HIS A 502 0.24 -1.86 32.66
N GLU A 503 1.20 -1.45 31.85
CA GLU A 503 2.56 -1.99 31.79
C GLU A 503 3.53 -0.83 31.79
N GLU A 504 4.62 -0.97 32.56
CA GLU A 504 5.73 -0.02 32.63
C GLU A 504 7.05 -0.79 32.66
N ASP A 505 8.04 -0.29 31.93
CA ASP A 505 9.39 -0.84 31.83
C ASP A 505 10.46 0.20 32.23
N PHE A 506 11.70 -0.25 32.44
CA PHE A 506 12.77 0.63 32.89
C PHE A 506 13.28 1.56 31.77
N GLY A 507 13.05 1.22 30.50
CA GLY A 507 13.31 2.12 29.37
C GLY A 507 12.43 3.37 29.43
N GLN A 508 11.15 3.20 29.74
CA GLN A 508 10.20 4.29 30.00
C GLN A 508 10.59 5.10 31.24
N THR A 509 11.06 4.44 32.30
CA THR A 509 11.61 5.12 33.49
C THR A 509 12.80 6.02 33.15
N LEU A 510 13.75 5.52 32.34
CA LEU A 510 14.88 6.31 31.85
C LEU A 510 14.42 7.50 30.98
N ALA A 511 13.37 7.32 30.18
CA ALA A 511 12.78 8.40 29.39
C ALA A 511 12.19 9.52 30.27
N VAL A 512 11.47 9.15 31.35
CA VAL A 512 10.95 10.12 32.34
C VAL A 512 12.09 10.89 33.02
N TRP A 513 13.24 10.25 33.21
CA TRP A 513 14.44 10.88 33.79
C TRP A 513 15.28 11.67 32.77
N GLY A 514 14.82 11.79 31.53
CA GLY A 514 15.43 12.62 30.50
C GLY A 514 16.55 11.95 29.71
N PHE A 515 16.65 10.62 29.71
CA PHE A 515 17.57 9.90 28.84
C PHE A 515 17.03 9.84 27.40
N ASP A 516 17.87 10.27 26.45
CA ASP A 516 17.61 10.12 25.03
C ASP A 516 17.51 8.64 24.64
N GLU A 517 16.66 8.33 23.65
CA GLU A 517 16.47 6.97 23.12
C GLU A 517 17.77 6.36 22.56
N GLY A 518 18.65 7.20 22.02
CA GLY A 518 19.87 6.77 21.35
C GLY A 518 19.60 6.09 19.99
N PRO A 519 20.66 5.60 19.32
CA PRO A 519 20.52 4.99 18.01
C PRO A 519 19.74 3.66 18.04
N TYR A 520 19.06 3.36 16.94
CA TYR A 520 18.41 2.07 16.72
C TYR A 520 19.43 0.92 16.71
N ILE A 521 19.10 -0.15 17.44
CA ILE A 521 19.89 -1.38 17.50
C ILE A 521 18.97 -2.60 17.40
N MET A 522 19.43 -3.65 16.71
CA MET A 522 18.76 -4.95 16.71
C MET A 522 19.41 -5.82 17.76
N LEU A 523 18.65 -6.29 18.76
CA LEU A 523 19.14 -7.18 19.81
C LEU A 523 18.94 -8.64 19.41
N PRO A 524 19.92 -9.53 19.65
CA PRO A 524 19.74 -10.96 19.44
C PRO A 524 18.57 -11.48 20.28
N ILE A 525 17.67 -12.23 19.67
CA ILE A 525 16.46 -12.83 20.26
C ILE A 525 15.37 -11.82 20.65
N PHE A 526 15.74 -10.66 21.21
CA PHE A 526 14.81 -9.66 21.75
C PHE A 526 14.23 -8.70 20.69
N GLY A 527 14.84 -8.61 19.51
CA GLY A 527 14.26 -7.87 18.40
C GLY A 527 14.74 -6.41 18.28
N PRO A 528 13.99 -5.56 17.55
CA PRO A 528 14.32 -4.14 17.38
C PRO A 528 14.26 -3.38 18.70
N SER A 529 15.22 -2.49 18.95
CA SER A 529 15.29 -1.66 20.16
C SER A 529 16.07 -0.36 19.88
N ASN A 530 16.31 0.43 20.93
CA ASN A 530 17.26 1.54 20.97
C ASN A 530 18.18 1.38 22.20
N VAL A 531 19.22 2.20 22.33
CA VAL A 531 20.20 2.04 23.42
C VAL A 531 19.55 2.18 24.79
N ARG A 532 18.62 3.11 24.96
CA ARG A 532 17.90 3.30 26.23
C ARG A 532 17.06 2.08 26.60
N ASP A 533 16.26 1.60 25.67
CA ASP A 533 15.33 0.51 25.92
C ASP A 533 16.07 -0.83 26.03
N ALA A 534 17.24 -1.00 25.40
CA ALA A 534 18.12 -2.13 25.63
C ALA A 534 18.72 -2.17 27.04
N ILE A 535 19.09 -1.00 27.58
CA ILE A 535 19.49 -0.88 28.99
C ILE A 535 18.30 -1.19 29.90
N GLY A 536 17.10 -0.68 29.54
CA GLY A 536 15.84 -0.98 30.21
C GLY A 536 15.57 -2.48 30.33
N LEU A 537 15.60 -3.19 29.19
CA LEU A 537 15.46 -4.64 29.11
C LEU A 537 16.49 -5.38 29.98
N GLY A 538 17.74 -4.91 30.01
CA GLY A 538 18.77 -5.47 30.88
C GLY A 538 18.39 -5.36 32.36
N VAL A 539 17.96 -4.19 32.80
CA VAL A 539 17.55 -3.95 34.20
C VAL A 539 16.30 -4.74 34.56
N ASP A 540 15.27 -4.71 33.71
CA ASP A 540 14.03 -5.44 33.94
C ASP A 540 14.24 -6.95 33.96
N SER A 541 15.16 -7.48 33.13
CA SER A 541 15.48 -8.92 33.12
C SER A 541 16.14 -9.39 34.42
N VAL A 542 16.90 -8.53 35.10
CA VAL A 542 17.47 -8.82 36.43
C VAL A 542 16.41 -8.70 37.52
N ALA A 543 15.42 -7.83 37.33
CA ALA A 543 14.31 -7.64 38.25
C ALA A 543 13.15 -8.65 38.07
N ASP A 544 13.10 -9.39 36.95
CA ASP A 544 12.06 -10.38 36.67
C ASP A 544 12.22 -11.63 37.55
N PRO A 545 11.27 -11.91 38.47
CA PRO A 545 11.33 -13.08 39.34
C PRO A 545 11.40 -14.41 38.58
N LEU A 546 10.90 -14.46 37.33
CA LEU A 546 10.97 -15.65 36.49
C LEU A 546 12.40 -15.98 36.04
N GLY A 547 13.24 -14.96 35.83
CA GLY A 547 14.65 -15.14 35.48
C GLY A 547 15.44 -15.82 36.61
N TRP A 548 15.02 -15.61 37.87
CA TRP A 548 15.68 -16.19 39.04
C TRP A 548 15.43 -17.69 39.21
N PHE A 549 14.35 -18.22 38.65
CA PHE A 549 14.01 -19.66 38.72
C PHE A 549 14.52 -20.48 37.53
N ILE A 550 14.79 -19.84 36.39
CA ILE A 550 15.18 -20.54 35.15
C ILE A 550 16.70 -20.65 35.02
N GLY A 551 17.47 -19.90 35.82
CA GLY A 551 18.94 -19.91 35.79
C GLY A 551 19.48 -19.24 34.52
N THR A 552 20.29 -18.21 34.71
CA THR A 552 21.08 -17.57 33.65
C THR A 552 21.94 -18.57 32.89
#